data_AF-A0A1M5CRY5-F1
#
_entry.id   AF-A0A1M5CRY5-F1
#
_cell.length_a   1.000
_cell.length_b   1.000
_cell.length_c   1.000
_cell.angle_alpha   90.00
_cell.angle_beta   90.00
_cell.angle_gamma   90.00
#
_symmetry.space_group_name_H-M   'P 1'
#
loop_
_entity.id
_entity.type
_entity.pdbx_description
1 polymer ?
#
loop_
_entity_poly.entity_id
_entity_poly.type
_entity_poly.pdbx_seq_one_letter_code
_entity_poly.pdbx_strand_id
1 'polypeptide(L)'
;MPCLSGLLNLGIVEDKLDYLVRLYKFDGTEDFLAEWLEWDDQRLAVTVCSRETPDGYCKMLFKNLLARRLHKRIFSQNIRDFTDPMVKLRLSEKFSEVAEAIESTVGEQIGLDPKLVIANKYTIRSVREQSQNSVGPIMVVKPGMKVTFEEESTLFRSINEAEKDEFIEVYAPVEFRDEKDKRIKLREYAEVISAIICDILEKKYEEV
;
A
#
# COMPACT_ATOMS: atom_id res chain seq x y z
N MET A 1 1.42 -6.43 1.07
CA MET A 1 0.75 -5.93 -0.15
C MET A 1 -0.46 -5.13 0.25
N PRO A 2 -0.51 -3.80 -0.01
CA PRO A 2 -1.62 -2.92 0.37
C PRO A 2 -2.96 -3.34 -0.23
N CYS A 3 -2.93 -4.01 -1.39
CA CYS A 3 -4.13 -4.38 -2.14
C CYS A 3 -4.97 -5.47 -1.46
N LEU A 4 -4.37 -6.36 -0.67
CA LEU A 4 -5.12 -7.45 -0.02
C LEU A 4 -5.89 -6.94 1.21
N SER A 5 -5.28 -6.06 2.00
CA SER A 5 -5.94 -5.44 3.15
C SER A 5 -7.10 -4.53 2.72
N GLY A 6 -6.92 -3.73 1.66
CA GLY A 6 -8.00 -2.91 1.10
C GLY A 6 -9.16 -3.74 0.54
N LEU A 7 -8.83 -4.82 -0.18
CA LEU A 7 -9.82 -5.76 -0.71
C LEU A 7 -10.71 -6.37 0.38
N LEU A 8 -10.09 -6.90 1.44
CA LEU A 8 -10.83 -7.53 2.53
C LEU A 8 -11.68 -6.51 3.29
N ASN A 9 -11.17 -5.28 3.45
CA ASN A 9 -11.93 -4.19 4.05
C ASN A 9 -13.18 -3.84 3.23
N LEU A 10 -13.08 -3.78 1.89
CA LEU A 10 -14.26 -3.61 1.03
C LEU A 10 -15.25 -4.77 1.18
N GLY A 11 -14.76 -6.01 1.31
CA GLY A 11 -15.61 -7.17 1.59
C GLY A 11 -16.39 -7.07 2.90
N ILE A 12 -15.79 -6.47 3.93
CA ILE A 12 -16.40 -6.29 5.25
C ILE A 12 -17.34 -5.08 5.29
N VAL A 13 -16.90 -3.94 4.78
CA VAL A 13 -17.59 -2.65 4.91
C VAL A 13 -18.67 -2.46 3.84
N GLU A 14 -18.33 -2.78 2.58
CA GLU A 14 -19.18 -2.53 1.42
C GLU A 14 -20.06 -3.73 1.09
N ASP A 15 -19.42 -4.89 0.89
CA ASP A 15 -20.13 -6.11 0.50
C ASP A 15 -20.81 -6.80 1.70
N LYS A 16 -20.49 -6.38 2.93
CA LYS A 16 -21.06 -6.87 4.21
C LYS A 16 -21.05 -8.40 4.30
N LEU A 17 -19.92 -9.01 3.94
CA LEU A 17 -19.76 -10.46 3.94
C LEU A 17 -19.57 -10.96 5.38
N ASP A 18 -20.63 -11.52 5.96
CA ASP A 18 -20.66 -11.98 7.36
C ASP A 18 -19.52 -12.95 7.72
N TYR A 19 -19.16 -13.84 6.78
CA TYR A 19 -18.07 -14.79 7.01
C TYR A 19 -16.69 -14.11 7.08
N LEU A 20 -16.48 -12.99 6.36
CA LEU A 20 -15.25 -12.21 6.49
C LEU A 20 -15.22 -11.47 7.82
N VAL A 21 -16.36 -10.96 8.28
CA VAL A 21 -16.47 -10.35 9.62
C VAL A 21 -16.11 -11.37 10.69
N ARG A 22 -16.67 -12.59 10.62
CA ARG A 22 -16.34 -13.68 11.54
C ARG A 22 -14.89 -14.11 11.47
N LEU A 23 -14.28 -14.12 10.28
CA LEU A 23 -12.88 -14.52 10.13
C LEU A 23 -11.88 -13.49 10.70
N TYR A 24 -12.17 -12.19 10.57
CA TYR A 24 -11.24 -11.11 10.90
C TYR A 24 -11.55 -10.39 12.21
N LYS A 25 -12.67 -10.69 12.88
CA LYS A 25 -13.04 -10.08 14.17
C LYS A 25 -13.01 -11.12 15.29
N PHE A 26 -11.87 -11.20 15.98
CA PHE A 26 -11.71 -12.07 17.14
C PHE A 26 -12.71 -11.73 18.25
N ASP A 27 -13.44 -12.74 18.73
CA ASP A 27 -14.47 -12.59 19.77
C ASP A 27 -14.07 -13.20 21.13
N GLY A 28 -12.87 -13.78 21.25
CA GLY A 28 -12.37 -14.37 22.50
C GLY A 28 -12.76 -15.82 22.73
N THR A 29 -13.51 -16.46 21.82
CA THR A 29 -14.03 -17.82 22.00
C THR A 29 -13.09 -18.89 21.43
N GLU A 30 -13.16 -20.10 21.99
CA GLU A 30 -12.46 -21.28 21.41
C GLU A 30 -13.07 -21.68 20.06
N ASP A 31 -14.38 -21.48 19.88
CA ASP A 31 -15.10 -21.74 18.63
C ASP A 31 -14.55 -20.88 17.48
N PHE A 32 -14.24 -19.60 17.73
CA PHE A 32 -13.57 -18.75 16.76
C PHE A 32 -12.22 -19.34 16.35
N LEU A 33 -11.41 -19.82 17.31
CA LEU A 33 -10.08 -20.37 17.01
C LEU A 33 -10.20 -21.64 16.17
N ALA A 34 -11.16 -22.51 16.50
CA ALA A 34 -11.45 -23.69 15.71
C ALA A 34 -11.85 -23.32 14.27
N GLU A 35 -12.79 -22.37 14.10
CA GLU A 35 -13.20 -21.88 12.78
C GLU A 35 -12.02 -21.26 12.02
N TRP A 36 -11.26 -20.36 12.65
CA TRP A 36 -10.11 -19.65 12.06
C TRP A 36 -9.04 -20.62 11.56
N LEU A 37 -8.75 -21.69 12.31
CA LEU A 37 -7.78 -22.71 11.93
C LEU A 37 -8.20 -23.52 10.70
N GLU A 38 -9.50 -23.56 10.37
CA GLU A 38 -9.95 -24.23 9.16
C GLU A 38 -9.82 -23.37 7.89
N TRP A 39 -9.51 -22.07 8.03
CA TRP A 39 -9.33 -21.17 6.89
C TRP A 39 -7.89 -21.18 6.42
N ASP A 40 -7.73 -21.40 5.11
CA ASP A 40 -6.48 -21.20 4.38
C ASP A 40 -6.72 -20.32 3.14
N ASP A 41 -5.64 -19.96 2.46
CA ASP A 41 -5.69 -19.11 1.25
C ASP A 41 -6.58 -19.71 0.14
N GLN A 42 -6.60 -21.05 0.02
CA GLN A 42 -7.39 -21.74 -0.99
C GLN A 42 -8.88 -21.68 -0.65
N ARG A 43 -9.26 -22.00 0.59
CA ARG A 43 -10.63 -21.93 1.09
C ARG A 43 -11.16 -20.52 1.00
N LEU A 44 -10.35 -19.52 1.34
CA LEU A 44 -10.72 -18.11 1.20
C LEU A 44 -11.01 -17.75 -0.26
N ALA A 45 -10.10 -18.06 -1.18
CA ALA A 45 -10.26 -17.74 -2.60
C ALA A 45 -11.47 -18.45 -3.23
N VAL A 46 -11.67 -19.74 -2.92
CA VAL A 46 -12.81 -20.53 -3.42
C VAL A 46 -14.12 -20.00 -2.86
N THR A 47 -14.17 -19.70 -1.56
CA THR A 47 -15.40 -19.20 -0.91
C THR A 47 -15.79 -17.86 -1.49
N VAL A 48 -14.87 -16.90 -1.58
CA VAL A 48 -15.16 -15.57 -2.14
C VAL A 48 -15.56 -15.65 -3.62
N CYS A 49 -14.95 -16.53 -4.41
CA CYS A 49 -15.28 -16.71 -5.82
C CYS A 49 -16.48 -17.63 -6.07
N SER A 50 -17.10 -18.19 -5.03
CA SER A 50 -18.20 -19.13 -5.15
C SER A 50 -19.45 -18.46 -5.75
N ARG A 51 -20.43 -19.29 -6.13
CA ARG A 51 -21.74 -18.80 -6.56
C ARG A 51 -22.60 -18.32 -5.39
N GLU A 52 -22.27 -18.75 -4.17
CA GLU A 52 -23.00 -18.42 -2.95
C GLU A 52 -22.66 -17.02 -2.45
N THR A 53 -21.44 -16.55 -2.72
CA THR A 53 -21.03 -15.18 -2.40
C THR A 53 -21.66 -14.19 -3.39
N PRO A 54 -22.36 -13.15 -2.92
CA PRO A 54 -22.91 -12.09 -3.76
C PRO A 54 -21.84 -11.44 -4.65
N ASP A 55 -22.24 -10.93 -5.81
CA ASP A 55 -21.34 -10.11 -6.62
C ASP A 55 -21.16 -8.75 -5.94
N GLY A 56 -19.90 -8.32 -5.84
CA GLY A 56 -19.46 -7.15 -5.09
C GLY A 56 -17.98 -6.87 -5.33
N TYR A 57 -17.42 -5.88 -4.63
CA TYR A 57 -16.04 -5.45 -4.81
C TYR A 57 -15.04 -6.55 -4.49
N CYS A 58 -15.20 -7.23 -3.36
CA CYS A 58 -14.33 -8.29 -2.88
C CYS A 58 -14.26 -9.44 -3.89
N LYS A 59 -15.41 -9.92 -4.36
CA LYS A 59 -15.48 -11.00 -5.36
C LYS A 59 -14.88 -10.59 -6.70
N MET A 60 -15.13 -9.36 -7.16
CA MET A 60 -14.52 -8.81 -8.37
C MET A 60 -12.99 -8.76 -8.24
N LEU A 61 -12.48 -8.23 -7.13
CA LEU A 61 -11.05 -8.09 -6.89
C LEU A 61 -10.34 -9.45 -6.75
N PHE A 62 -10.96 -10.44 -6.10
CA PHE A 62 -10.44 -11.82 -6.06
C PHE A 62 -10.40 -12.46 -7.45
N LYS A 63 -11.46 -12.29 -8.26
CA LYS A 63 -11.46 -12.75 -9.65
C LYS A 63 -10.32 -12.10 -10.45
N ASN A 64 -10.09 -10.80 -10.25
CA ASN A 64 -9.00 -10.07 -10.89
C ASN A 64 -7.62 -10.58 -10.43
N LEU A 65 -7.45 -10.86 -9.15
CA LEU A 65 -6.23 -11.45 -8.60
C LEU A 65 -5.93 -12.82 -9.25
N LEU A 66 -6.93 -13.71 -9.31
CA LEU A 66 -6.80 -15.03 -9.93
C LEU A 66 -6.52 -14.94 -11.44
N ALA A 67 -7.14 -13.98 -12.13
CA ALA A 67 -6.91 -13.71 -13.54
C ALA A 67 -5.63 -12.90 -13.83
N ARG A 68 -4.84 -12.57 -12.80
CA ARG A 68 -3.65 -11.68 -12.87
C ARG A 68 -3.94 -10.30 -13.47
N ARG A 69 -5.17 -9.81 -13.34
CA ARG A 69 -5.61 -8.46 -13.72
C ARG A 69 -5.43 -7.49 -12.55
N LEU A 70 -4.18 -7.31 -12.14
CA LEU A 70 -3.82 -6.44 -11.02
C LEU A 70 -3.97 -4.96 -11.38
N HIS A 71 -4.32 -4.17 -10.37
CA HIS A 71 -4.28 -2.71 -10.46
C HIS A 71 -2.86 -2.28 -10.87
N LYS A 72 -2.78 -1.28 -11.74
CA LYS A 72 -1.52 -0.76 -12.24
C LYS A 72 -1.17 0.48 -11.43
N ARG A 73 0.13 0.65 -11.19
CA ARG A 73 0.65 1.89 -10.63
C ARG A 73 0.54 2.99 -11.68
N ILE A 74 -0.30 3.98 -11.39
CA ILE A 74 -0.54 5.13 -12.27
C ILE A 74 0.23 6.38 -11.84
N PHE A 75 0.69 6.42 -10.60
CA PHE A 75 1.50 7.50 -10.05
C PHE A 75 2.56 6.97 -9.09
N SER A 76 3.73 7.62 -9.07
CA SER A 76 4.80 7.37 -8.12
C SER A 76 5.67 8.62 -8.01
N GLN A 77 5.80 9.19 -6.82
CA GLN A 77 6.66 10.35 -6.58
C GLN A 77 7.30 10.25 -5.20
N ASN A 78 8.59 10.62 -5.10
CA ASN A 78 9.25 10.73 -3.81
C ASN A 78 8.70 11.97 -3.10
N ILE A 79 8.40 11.86 -1.80
CA ILE A 79 7.88 12.97 -1.01
C ILE A 79 8.85 14.17 -1.04
N ARG A 80 10.15 13.92 -1.14
CA ARG A 80 11.19 14.98 -1.24
C ARG A 80 11.09 15.82 -2.51
N ASP A 81 10.52 15.28 -3.58
CA ASP A 81 10.42 15.95 -4.89
C ASP A 81 9.25 16.94 -4.96
N PHE A 82 8.35 16.96 -3.96
CA PHE A 82 7.35 18.01 -3.85
C PHE A 82 8.04 19.36 -3.59
N THR A 83 7.50 20.47 -4.07
CA THR A 83 8.12 21.79 -3.87
C THR A 83 7.80 22.39 -2.50
N ASP A 84 6.55 22.22 -2.04
CA ASP A 84 6.06 22.79 -0.79
C ASP A 84 6.50 21.96 0.44
N PRO A 85 7.26 22.53 1.39
CA PRO A 85 7.65 21.86 2.63
C PRO A 85 6.47 21.35 3.48
N MET A 86 5.32 22.02 3.48
CA MET A 86 4.15 21.64 4.26
C MET A 86 3.46 20.40 3.67
N VAL A 87 3.38 20.35 2.33
CA VAL A 87 2.92 19.15 1.60
C VAL A 87 3.78 17.95 1.96
N LYS A 88 5.12 18.12 2.03
CA LYS A 88 6.04 17.05 2.45
C LYS A 88 5.73 16.55 3.84
N LEU A 89 5.59 17.47 4.80
CA LEU A 89 5.34 17.14 6.20
C LEU A 89 4.02 16.38 6.36
N ARG A 90 2.94 16.86 5.74
CA ARG A 90 1.63 16.21 5.82
C ARG A 90 1.61 14.84 5.15
N LEU A 91 2.24 14.68 3.98
CA LEU A 91 2.37 13.38 3.33
C LEU A 91 3.23 12.43 4.18
N SER A 92 4.26 12.91 4.85
CA SER A 92 5.11 12.09 5.72
C SER A 92 4.39 11.68 7.02
N GLU A 93 3.71 12.59 7.71
CA GLU A 93 3.17 12.32 9.05
C GLU A 93 1.69 11.94 9.05
N LYS A 94 0.88 12.49 8.16
CA LYS A 94 -0.59 12.45 8.20
C LYS A 94 -1.23 11.84 6.95
N PHE A 95 -0.50 11.00 6.22
CA PHE A 95 -1.00 10.39 4.98
C PHE A 95 -2.35 9.68 5.14
N SER A 96 -2.56 8.95 6.25
CA SER A 96 -3.82 8.24 6.50
C SER A 96 -5.04 9.15 6.60
N GLU A 97 -4.86 10.43 6.97
CA GLU A 97 -5.96 11.41 7.06
C GLU A 97 -6.35 12.00 5.70
N VAL A 98 -5.52 11.80 4.68
CA VAL A 98 -5.72 12.36 3.33
C VAL A 98 -5.82 11.29 2.24
N ALA A 99 -5.46 10.04 2.54
CA ALA A 99 -5.47 8.93 1.59
C ALA A 99 -6.85 8.75 0.94
N GLU A 100 -7.92 8.69 1.73
CA GLU A 100 -9.29 8.53 1.22
C GLU A 100 -9.74 9.70 0.34
N ALA A 101 -9.36 10.94 0.71
CA ALA A 101 -9.64 12.12 -0.10
C ALA A 101 -8.90 12.09 -1.44
N ILE A 102 -7.64 11.61 -1.45
CA ILE A 102 -6.85 11.41 -2.67
C ILE A 102 -7.52 10.32 -3.52
N GLU A 103 -7.87 9.17 -2.94
CA GLU A 103 -8.52 8.06 -3.65
C GLU A 103 -9.84 8.50 -4.30
N SER A 104 -10.70 9.24 -3.57
CA SER A 104 -11.97 9.76 -4.09
C SER A 104 -11.77 10.75 -5.23
N THR A 105 -10.94 11.76 -5.01
CA THR A 105 -10.73 12.83 -6.01
C THR A 105 -10.05 12.29 -7.27
N VAL A 106 -9.10 11.37 -7.12
CA VAL A 106 -8.44 10.71 -8.25
C VAL A 106 -9.42 9.83 -9.02
N GLY A 107 -10.27 9.06 -8.32
CA GLY A 107 -11.32 8.26 -8.94
C GLY A 107 -12.25 9.13 -9.80
N GLU A 108 -12.79 10.19 -9.21
CA GLU A 108 -13.71 11.11 -9.88
C GLU A 108 -13.09 11.79 -11.11
N GLN A 109 -11.87 12.33 -11.00
CA GLN A 109 -11.24 13.06 -12.11
C GLN A 109 -10.77 12.16 -13.25
N ILE A 110 -10.35 10.92 -12.95
CA ILE A 110 -9.88 9.97 -13.97
C ILE A 110 -11.06 9.16 -14.56
N GLY A 111 -12.24 9.25 -13.96
CA GLY A 111 -13.43 8.50 -14.39
C GLY A 111 -13.37 7.02 -13.99
N LEU A 112 -12.78 6.74 -12.83
CA LEU A 112 -12.68 5.43 -12.21
C LEU A 112 -13.52 5.39 -10.93
N ASP A 113 -13.87 4.18 -10.50
CA ASP A 113 -14.53 4.01 -9.21
C ASP A 113 -13.55 4.39 -8.08
N PRO A 114 -13.88 5.41 -7.25
CA PRO A 114 -13.11 5.78 -6.05
C PRO A 114 -12.66 4.60 -5.19
N LYS A 115 -13.53 3.61 -4.99
CA LYS A 115 -13.27 2.46 -4.11
C LYS A 115 -12.25 1.48 -4.68
N LEU A 116 -11.89 1.63 -5.95
CA LEU A 116 -10.86 0.85 -6.64
C LEU A 116 -9.55 1.61 -6.79
N VAL A 117 -9.50 2.89 -6.41
CA VAL A 117 -8.25 3.64 -6.35
C VAL A 117 -7.59 3.38 -5.00
N ILE A 118 -6.29 3.07 -5.01
CA ILE A 118 -5.52 2.84 -3.79
C ILE A 118 -4.37 3.83 -3.75
N ALA A 119 -4.38 4.71 -2.76
CA ALA A 119 -3.27 5.60 -2.43
C ALA A 119 -2.43 4.93 -1.35
N ASN A 120 -1.13 4.76 -1.61
CA ASN A 120 -0.22 4.06 -0.72
C ASN A 120 1.03 4.90 -0.46
N LYS A 121 1.38 5.06 0.81
CA LYS A 121 2.68 5.57 1.23
C LYS A 121 3.57 4.42 1.67
N TYR A 122 4.79 4.38 1.18
CA TYR A 122 5.80 3.45 1.67
C TYR A 122 7.15 4.12 1.85
N THR A 123 7.94 3.57 2.77
CA THR A 123 9.29 4.04 3.06
C THR A 123 10.28 2.96 2.63
N ILE A 124 11.23 3.32 1.78
CA ILE A 124 12.40 2.48 1.51
C ILE A 124 13.38 2.74 2.65
N ARG A 125 13.50 1.75 3.54
CA ARG A 125 14.52 1.75 4.59
C ARG A 125 15.86 1.32 4.02
N SER A 126 16.94 1.80 4.59
CA SER A 126 18.29 1.35 4.22
C SER A 126 18.45 -0.15 4.51
N VAL A 127 19.31 -0.82 3.74
CA VAL A 127 19.63 -2.26 3.91
C VAL A 127 20.11 -2.57 5.36
N ARG A 128 20.68 -1.56 6.02
CA ARG A 128 21.18 -1.64 7.40
C ARG A 128 20.07 -1.60 8.46
N GLU A 129 19.00 -0.83 8.26
CA GLU A 129 17.81 -0.88 9.13
C GLU A 129 17.03 -2.19 8.95
N GLN A 130 17.05 -2.78 7.75
CA GLN A 130 16.39 -4.06 7.49
C GLN A 130 17.12 -5.24 8.15
N SER A 131 18.46 -5.24 8.18
CA SER A 131 19.25 -6.31 8.80
C SER A 131 19.06 -6.38 10.32
N GLN A 132 18.99 -5.22 11.01
CA GLN A 132 18.87 -5.16 12.47
C GLN A 132 17.51 -5.64 13.01
N ASN A 133 16.43 -5.53 12.22
CA ASN A 133 15.07 -5.80 12.71
C ASN A 133 14.66 -7.28 12.64
N SER A 134 15.37 -8.12 11.88
CA SER A 134 14.99 -9.53 11.69
C SER A 134 15.90 -10.52 12.42
N VAL A 135 17.14 -10.15 12.71
CA VAL A 135 18.14 -10.96 13.40
C VAL A 135 19.04 -9.97 14.16
N GLY A 136 19.35 -10.21 15.43
CA GLY A 136 20.27 -9.34 16.18
C GLY A 136 21.61 -9.14 15.44
N PRO A 137 22.40 -8.12 15.80
CA PRO A 137 23.60 -7.74 15.05
C PRO A 137 24.56 -8.92 14.91
N ILE A 138 25.09 -9.13 13.69
CA ILE A 138 26.06 -10.19 13.43
C ILE A 138 27.42 -9.74 13.98
N MET A 139 27.98 -10.50 14.90
CA MET A 139 29.26 -10.19 15.52
C MET A 139 30.43 -10.75 14.71
N VAL A 140 31.40 -9.90 14.37
CA VAL A 140 32.68 -10.30 13.77
C VAL A 140 33.73 -10.35 14.88
N VAL A 141 34.26 -11.56 15.13
CA VAL A 141 35.30 -11.77 16.15
C VAL A 141 36.67 -11.66 15.49
N LYS A 142 37.45 -10.66 15.93
CA LYS A 142 38.87 -10.51 15.60
C LYS A 142 39.71 -10.70 16.86
N PRO A 143 41.01 -11.02 16.75
CA PRO A 143 41.90 -11.10 17.91
C PRO A 143 41.89 -9.77 18.69
N GLY A 144 41.36 -9.81 19.92
CA GLY A 144 41.28 -8.64 20.81
C GLY A 144 40.11 -7.68 20.59
N MET A 145 39.21 -7.93 19.62
CA MET A 145 38.09 -7.02 19.34
C MET A 145 36.84 -7.77 18.83
N LYS A 146 35.67 -7.37 19.34
CA LYS A 146 34.37 -7.77 18.79
C LYS A 146 33.72 -6.52 18.22
N VAL A 147 33.51 -6.50 16.92
CA VAL A 147 32.78 -5.43 16.21
C VAL A 147 31.59 -6.03 15.50
N THR A 148 30.59 -5.21 15.20
CA THR A 148 29.47 -5.64 14.37
C THR A 148 29.91 -5.76 12.91
N PHE A 149 29.29 -6.66 12.15
CA PHE A 149 29.55 -6.81 10.72
C PHE A 149 29.30 -5.51 9.95
N GLU A 150 28.28 -4.76 10.37
CA GLU A 150 27.89 -3.48 9.82
C GLU A 150 28.96 -2.40 10.04
N GLU A 151 29.68 -2.45 11.17
CA GLU A 151 30.80 -1.55 11.45
C GLU A 151 32.09 -1.98 10.74
N GLU A 152 32.28 -3.25 10.44
CA GLU A 152 33.48 -3.72 9.75
C GLU A 152 33.37 -3.55 8.22
N SER A 153 32.17 -3.73 7.67
CA SER A 153 31.96 -3.69 6.23
C SER A 153 32.01 -2.26 5.68
N THR A 154 32.96 -2.02 4.78
CA THR A 154 33.08 -0.75 4.03
C THR A 154 31.83 -0.44 3.21
N LEU A 155 31.15 -1.46 2.70
CA LEU A 155 29.89 -1.31 1.97
C LEU A 155 28.77 -0.80 2.87
N PHE A 156 28.62 -1.34 4.09
CA PHE A 156 27.58 -0.88 5.02
C PHE A 156 27.87 0.49 5.62
N ARG A 157 29.14 0.82 5.84
CA ARG A 157 29.56 2.17 6.27
C ARG A 157 29.24 3.25 5.23
N SER A 158 29.19 2.91 3.95
CA SER A 158 28.92 3.87 2.87
C SER A 158 27.43 4.18 2.68
N ILE A 159 26.54 3.45 3.36
CA ILE A 159 25.08 3.64 3.27
C ILE A 159 24.68 4.70 4.30
N ASN A 160 24.23 5.87 3.83
CA ASN A 160 23.81 6.97 4.68
C ASN A 160 22.45 6.66 5.35
N GLU A 161 22.44 6.44 6.66
CA GLU A 161 21.24 6.09 7.44
C GLU A 161 20.19 7.21 7.53
N ALA A 162 20.62 8.47 7.35
CA ALA A 162 19.73 9.62 7.49
C ALA A 162 18.74 9.77 6.32
N GLU A 163 18.99 9.11 5.20
CA GLU A 163 18.14 9.25 4.02
C GLU A 163 17.08 8.15 3.96
N LYS A 164 15.96 8.40 4.65
CA LYS A 164 14.71 7.66 4.41
C LYS A 164 14.05 8.23 3.16
N ASP A 165 13.97 7.41 2.11
CA ASP A 165 13.19 7.75 0.93
C ASP A 165 11.75 7.29 1.12
N GLU A 166 10.85 8.27 1.22
CA GLU A 166 9.42 8.03 1.30
C GLU A 166 8.78 8.32 -0.05
N PHE A 167 7.86 7.45 -0.45
CA PHE A 167 7.18 7.53 -1.73
C PHE A 167 5.67 7.47 -1.53
N ILE A 168 4.98 8.20 -2.41
CA ILE A 168 3.54 8.08 -2.60
C ILE A 168 3.30 7.40 -3.94
N GLU A 169 2.45 6.40 -3.93
CA GLU A 169 2.00 5.70 -5.13
C GLU A 169 0.49 5.67 -5.18
N VAL A 170 -0.05 5.72 -6.40
CA VAL A 170 -1.47 5.51 -6.65
C VAL A 170 -1.64 4.34 -7.61
N TYR A 171 -2.53 3.42 -7.25
CA TYR A 171 -2.86 2.22 -8.01
C TYR A 171 -4.32 2.24 -8.43
N ALA A 172 -4.59 1.80 -9.66
CA ALA A 172 -5.94 1.82 -10.22
C ALA A 172 -6.15 0.70 -11.27
N PRO A 173 -7.39 0.28 -11.55
CA PRO A 173 -7.71 -0.72 -12.55
C PRO A 173 -7.70 -0.13 -13.97
N VAL A 174 -6.52 0.24 -14.47
CA VAL A 174 -6.36 0.80 -15.83
C VAL A 174 -5.80 -0.24 -16.81
N GLU A 175 -6.22 -0.12 -18.07
CA GLU A 175 -5.70 -0.91 -19.18
C GLU A 175 -4.91 -0.01 -20.16
N PHE A 176 -3.76 -0.52 -20.58
CA PHE A 176 -2.90 0.11 -21.58
C PHE A 176 -2.96 -0.70 -22.87
N ARG A 177 -3.17 -0.01 -24.00
CA ARG A 177 -3.23 -0.67 -25.31
C ARG A 177 -1.84 -1.13 -25.76
N ASP A 178 -0.85 -0.26 -25.59
CA ASP A 178 0.55 -0.49 -25.92
C ASP A 178 1.47 0.37 -25.02
N GLU A 179 2.79 0.22 -25.17
CA GLU A 179 3.76 0.97 -24.36
C GLU A 179 3.77 2.48 -24.65
N LYS A 180 3.34 2.92 -25.83
CA LYS A 180 3.23 4.35 -26.17
C LYS A 180 2.03 4.97 -25.45
N ASP A 181 0.86 4.31 -25.52
CA ASP A 181 -0.36 4.66 -24.79
C ASP A 181 -0.09 4.72 -23.29
N LYS A 182 0.60 3.71 -22.75
CA LYS A 182 1.03 3.68 -21.35
C LYS A 182 1.86 4.89 -20.97
N ARG A 183 2.89 5.24 -21.75
CA ARG A 183 3.75 6.40 -21.45
C ARG A 183 2.97 7.72 -21.46
N ILE A 184 2.05 7.88 -22.42
CA ILE A 184 1.21 9.08 -22.53
C ILE A 184 0.28 9.17 -21.32
N LYS A 185 -0.51 8.13 -21.06
CA LYS A 185 -1.45 8.09 -19.92
C LYS A 185 -0.76 8.25 -18.58
N LEU A 186 0.37 7.60 -18.34
CA LEU A 186 1.09 7.74 -17.08
C LEU A 186 1.59 9.18 -16.87
N ARG A 187 1.95 9.89 -17.94
CA ARG A 187 2.31 11.31 -17.83
C ARG A 187 1.10 12.15 -17.50
N GLU A 188 -0.03 11.94 -18.19
CA GLU A 188 -1.29 12.65 -17.93
C GLU A 188 -1.77 12.40 -16.50
N TYR A 189 -1.78 11.14 -16.06
CA TYR A 189 -2.11 10.78 -14.68
C TYR A 189 -1.16 11.41 -13.69
N ALA A 190 0.14 11.46 -13.97
CA ALA A 190 1.09 12.10 -13.06
C ALA A 190 0.86 13.59 -12.89
N GLU A 191 0.57 14.31 -13.98
CA GLU A 191 0.26 15.75 -13.93
C GLU A 191 -1.04 15.99 -13.14
N VAL A 192 -2.09 15.21 -13.39
CA VAL A 192 -3.39 15.32 -12.70
C VAL A 192 -3.28 14.96 -11.21
N ILE A 193 -2.68 13.81 -10.89
CA ILE A 193 -2.62 13.31 -9.50
C ILE A 193 -1.72 14.21 -8.65
N SER A 194 -0.62 14.73 -9.20
CA SER A 194 0.24 15.67 -8.47
C SER A 194 -0.54 16.96 -8.12
N ALA A 195 -1.32 17.50 -9.06
CA ALA A 195 -2.17 18.65 -8.81
C ALA A 195 -3.26 18.37 -7.75
N ILE A 196 -3.91 17.21 -7.81
CA ILE A 196 -4.92 16.78 -6.81
C ILE A 196 -4.30 16.71 -5.41
N ILE A 197 -3.12 16.10 -5.27
CA ILE A 197 -2.45 15.97 -3.98
C ILE A 197 -2.14 17.34 -3.38
N CYS A 198 -1.62 18.28 -4.18
CA CYS A 198 -1.36 19.64 -3.74
C CYS A 198 -2.65 20.35 -3.31
N ASP A 199 -3.70 20.31 -4.15
CA ASP A 199 -4.99 20.98 -3.90
C ASP A 199 -5.69 20.46 -2.63
N ILE A 200 -5.69 19.14 -2.39
CA ILE A 200 -6.26 18.55 -1.17
C ILE A 200 -5.52 19.05 0.07
N LEU A 201 -4.19 19.16 -0.02
CA LEU A 201 -3.35 19.56 1.10
C LEU A 201 -3.41 21.07 1.36
N GLU A 202 -3.62 21.88 0.32
CA GLU A 202 -3.89 23.32 0.39
C GLU A 202 -5.30 23.61 0.92
N LYS A 203 -6.35 22.89 0.50
CA LYS A 203 -7.72 23.12 1.04
C LYS A 203 -7.84 22.79 2.52
N LYS A 204 -7.21 21.71 2.98
CA LYS A 204 -7.09 21.42 4.42
C LYS A 204 -6.18 22.41 5.16
N TYR A 205 -5.56 23.38 4.49
CA TYR A 205 -4.82 24.46 5.14
C TYR A 205 -5.78 25.58 5.61
N GLU A 206 -6.83 25.87 4.85
CA GLU A 206 -7.77 26.96 5.16
C GLU A 206 -8.77 26.61 6.29
N GLU A 207 -8.94 25.32 6.58
CA GLU A 207 -9.84 24.83 7.64
C GLU A 207 -9.18 24.69 9.03
N VAL A 208 -7.90 25.07 9.18
CA VAL A 208 -7.13 25.06 10.45
C VAL A 208 -6.80 26.49 10.89
#